data_AF-A0A8T1S1F8-F1
#
_entry.id   AF-A0A8T1S1F8-F1
#
_cell.length_a   1.000
_cell.length_b   1.000
_cell.length_c   1.000
_cell.angle_alpha   90.00
_cell.angle_beta   90.00
_cell.angle_gamma   90.00
#
_symmetry.space_group_name_H-M   'P 1'
#
loop_
_entity.id
_entity.type
_entity.pdbx_description
1 polymer ?
#
loop_
_entity_poly.entity_id
_entity_poly.type
_entity_poly.pdbx_seq_one_letter_code
_entity_poly.pdbx_strand_id
1 'polypeptide(L)' 'AVNTFIHDPVYNIISICSGKGKQIIGGLYESNDLFSITQCIFDPKPMSVSYIGREKKMKIIVGCWSGYPVYYLEQI' A
#
# COMPACT_ATOMS: atom_id res chain seq x y z
N ALA A 1 -10.51 8.34 7.56
CA ALA A 1 -9.74 7.07 7.53
C ALA A 1 -9.48 6.69 6.08
N VAL A 2 -8.34 6.06 5.80
CA VAL A 2 -7.94 5.63 4.44
C VAL A 2 -7.52 4.17 4.51
N ASN A 3 -7.85 3.40 3.47
CA ASN A 3 -7.33 2.07 3.25
C ASN A 3 -6.99 1.88 1.77
N THR A 4 -5.85 1.28 1.48
CA THR A 4 -5.44 0.97 0.11
C THR A 4 -5.56 -0.52 -0.21
N PHE A 5 -6.10 -0.83 -1.40
CA PHE A 5 -6.00 -2.13 -2.05
C PHE A 5 -4.96 -2.09 -3.16
N ILE A 6 -4.12 -3.12 -3.23
CA ILE A 6 -3.07 -3.25 -4.25
C ILE A 6 -3.52 -4.31 -5.27
N HIS A 7 -3.45 -3.96 -6.55
CA HIS A 7 -3.85 -4.82 -7.67
C HIS A 7 -2.62 -5.44 -8.32
N ASP A 8 -2.02 -6.40 -7.63
CA ASP A 8 -0.81 -7.09 -8.09
C ASP A 8 -0.68 -8.46 -7.41
N PRO A 9 -0.08 -9.47 -8.05
CA PRO A 9 0.22 -10.73 -7.37
C PRO A 9 0.99 -10.56 -6.04
N VAL A 10 0.59 -11.36 -5.04
CA VAL A 10 1.18 -11.30 -3.69
C VAL A 10 2.70 -11.46 -3.69
N TYR A 11 3.26 -12.30 -4.57
CA TYR A 11 4.71 -12.51 -4.66
C TYR A 11 5.48 -11.24 -5.08
N ASN A 12 4.88 -10.36 -5.89
CA ASN A 12 5.50 -9.09 -6.27
C ASN A 12 5.51 -8.13 -5.07
N ILE A 13 4.44 -8.11 -4.27
CA ILE A 13 4.38 -7.31 -3.04
C ILE A 13 5.40 -7.82 -2.02
N ILE A 14 5.51 -9.14 -1.82
CA ILE A 14 6.53 -9.76 -0.96
C ILE A 14 7.94 -9.39 -1.43
N SER A 15 8.18 -9.37 -2.75
CA SER A 15 9.51 -9.10 -3.30
C SER A 15 10.05 -7.71 -2.96
N ILE A 16 9.19 -6.75 -2.59
CA ILE A 16 9.60 -5.44 -2.08
C ILE A 16 10.49 -5.61 -0.84
N CYS A 17 10.17 -6.57 0.02
CA CYS A 17 10.91 -6.87 1.25
C CYS A 17 12.19 -7.71 1.03
N SER A 18 12.39 -8.27 -0.17
CA SER A 18 13.48 -9.22 -0.45
C SER A 18 14.41 -8.79 -1.59
N GLY A 19 14.37 -7.53 -2.01
CA GLY A 19 15.31 -6.96 -2.98
C GLY A 19 14.71 -6.10 -4.10
N LYS A 20 13.39 -6.09 -4.28
CA LYS A 20 12.71 -5.19 -5.23
C LYS A 20 12.20 -3.89 -4.61
N GLY A 21 12.55 -3.63 -3.36
CA GLY A 21 12.28 -2.38 -2.67
C GLY A 21 13.56 -1.68 -2.24
N LYS A 22 13.49 -0.35 -2.13
CA LYS A 22 14.53 0.48 -1.53
C LYS A 22 14.17 0.76 -0.08
N GLN A 23 15.04 0.39 0.84
CA GLN A 23 14.88 0.71 2.26
C GLN A 23 14.90 2.23 2.45
N ILE A 24 13.89 2.77 3.15
CA ILE A 24 13.79 4.21 3.44
C ILE A 24 14.30 4.48 4.85
N ILE A 25 13.65 3.87 5.84
CA ILE A 25 13.99 4.01 7.26
C ILE A 25 13.45 2.81 8.04
N GLY A 26 14.26 2.25 8.95
CA GLY A 26 13.88 1.07 9.73
C GLY A 26 13.40 -0.08 8.85
N GLY A 27 12.24 -0.65 9.17
CA GLY A 27 11.61 -1.71 8.38
C GLY A 27 10.79 -1.23 7.18
N LEU A 28 10.80 0.06 6.81
CA LEU A 28 10.01 0.58 5.69
C LEU A 28 10.77 0.51 4.36
N TYR A 29 10.12 -0.02 3.33
CA TYR A 29 10.65 -0.19 1.99
C TYR A 29 9.70 0.47 0.97
N GLU A 30 10.25 1.32 0.09
CA GLU A 30 9.55 1.82 -1.10
C GLU A 30 9.71 0.83 -2.23
N SER A 31 8.64 0.54 -2.99
CA SER A 31 8.75 -0.26 -4.20
C SER A 31 9.58 0.43 -5.29
N ASN A 32 10.38 -0.35 -6.02
CA ASN A 32 11.04 0.17 -7.23
C ASN A 32 10.04 0.39 -8.37
N ASP A 33 9.09 -0.55 -8.50
CA ASP A 33 8.05 -0.55 -9.53
C ASP A 33 6.80 0.23 -9.09
N LEU A 34 6.00 0.67 -10.06
CA LEU A 34 4.68 1.27 -9.84
C LEU A 34 3.62 0.18 -9.70
N PHE A 35 2.78 0.30 -8.68
CA PHE A 35 1.64 -0.58 -8.43
C PHE A 35 0.34 0.13 -8.79
N SER A 36 -0.58 -0.61 -9.41
CA SER A 36 -1.97 -0.20 -9.53
C SER A 36 -2.65 -0.36 -8.17
N ILE A 37 -3.29 0.68 -7.66
CA ILE A 37 -3.95 0.67 -6.35
C ILE A 37 -5.33 1.31 -6.41
N THR A 38 -6.19 0.92 -5.47
CA THR A 38 -7.42 1.64 -5.15
C THR A 38 -7.36 2.13 -3.71
N GLN A 39 -7.35 3.45 -3.54
CA GLN A 39 -7.46 4.10 -2.24
C GLN A 39 -8.94 4.35 -1.91
N CYS A 40 -9.40 3.79 -0.80
CA CYS A 40 -10.73 3.99 -0.25
C CYS A 40 -10.64 4.99 0.90
N ILE A 41 -11.20 6.18 0.70
CA ILE A 41 -11.25 7.25 1.71
C ILE A 41 -12.63 7.23 2.33
N PHE A 42 -12.71 7.08 3.65
CA PHE A 42 -13.98 7.10 4.38
C PHE A 42 -14.72 8.42 4.15
N ASP A 43 -15.97 8.31 3.70
CA ASP A 43 -16.88 9.41 3.43
C ASP A 43 -17.99 9.38 4.50
N PRO A 44 -17.87 10.20 5.56
CA PRO A 44 -18.78 10.16 6.70
C PRO A 44 -20.18 10.65 6.28
N LYS A 45 -21.14 9.73 6.22
CA LYS A 45 -22.55 10.05 5.97
C LYS A 45 -23.41 9.75 7.21
N PRO A 46 -24.46 10.55 7.47
CA PRO A 46 -25.26 10.42 8.69
C PRO A 46 -25.95 9.05 8.88
N MET A 47 -26.21 8.31 7.79
CA MET A 47 -27.00 7.06 7.83
C MET A 47 -26.35 5.90 7.07
N SER A 48 -25.08 6.03 6.65
CA SER A 48 -24.40 4.95 5.93
C SER A 48 -22.89 5.00 6.11
N VAL A 49 -22.28 3.81 6.04
CA VAL A 49 -20.84 3.67 5.91
C VAL A 49 -20.52 3.72 4.41
N SER A 50 -19.92 4.82 3.96
CA SER A 50 -19.50 4.98 2.57
C SER A 50 -18.02 5.30 2.44
N TYR A 51 -17.44 4.95 1.30
CA TYR A 51 -16.06 5.26 0.95
C TYR A 51 -16.01 5.81 -0.48
N ILE A 52 -15.15 6.80 -0.70
CA ILE A 52 -14.79 7.29 -2.03
C ILE A 52 -13.57 6.49 -2.49
N GLY A 53 -13.74 5.71 -3.56
CA GLY A 53 -12.65 4.99 -4.22
C GLY A 53 -11.90 5.89 -5.20
N ARG A 54 -10.56 5.85 -5.16
CA ARG A 54 -9.68 6.52 -6.12
C ARG A 54 -8.66 5.53 -6.66
N GLU A 55 -8.65 5.35 -7.97
CA GLU A 55 -7.63 4.57 -8.64
C GLU A 55 -6.36 5.40 -8.83
N LYS A 56 -5.21 4.81 -8.52
CA LYS A 56 -3.90 5.43 -8.72
C LYS A 56 -2.92 4.38 -9.24
N LYS A 57 -1.86 4.85 -9.88
CA LYS A 57 -0.67 4.05 -10.19
C LYS A 57 0.55 4.73 -9.61
N MET A 58 1.14 4.15 -8.57
CA MET A 58 2.21 4.78 -7.81
C MET A 58 3.14 3.77 -7.16
N LYS A 59 4.33 4.21 -6.76
CA LYS A 59 5.16 3.44 -5.84
C LYS A 59 4.48 3.36 -4.49
N ILE A 60 4.59 2.21 -3.84
CA ILE A 60 4.00 1.97 -2.52
C ILE A 60 5.08 1.85 -1.46
N ILE A 61 4.74 2.12 -0.21
CA ILE A 61 5.64 1.92 0.94
C ILE A 61 5.02 0.86 1.86
N VAL A 62 5.79 -0.19 2.12
CA VAL A 62 5.40 -1.27 3.03
C VAL A 62 6.40 -1.41 4.18
N GLY A 63 5.89 -1.77 5.35
CA GLY A 63 6.70 -2.24 6.47
C GLY A 63 6.97 -3.73 6.33
N CYS A 64 8.23 -4.10 6.39
CA CYS A 64 8.72 -5.46 6.23
C CYS A 64 9.23 -6.02 7.57
N TRP A 65 8.85 -7.27 7.85
CA TRP A 65 9.34 -8.04 8.98
C TRP A 65 9.67 -9.47 8.53
N SER A 66 10.89 -9.94 8.81
CA SER A 66 11.38 -11.26 8.39
C SER A 66 11.16 -11.58 6.90
N GLY A 67 11.27 -10.57 6.03
CA GLY A 67 11.09 -10.71 4.58
C GLY A 67 9.64 -10.64 4.08
N TYR A 68 8.67 -10.38 4.96
CA TYR A 68 7.25 -10.27 4.61
C TYR A 68 6.68 -8.88 4.88
N PRO A 69 5.77 -8.38 4.03
CA PRO A 69 5.07 -7.12 4.28
C PRO A 69 4.03 -7.34 5.39
N VAL A 70 4.08 -6.51 6.42
CA VAL A 70 3.19 -6.56 7.59
C VAL A 70 2.42 -5.26 7.82
N TYR A 71 2.77 -4.21 7.07
CA TYR A 71 2.19 -2.87 7.22
C TYR A 71 2.20 -2.15 5.87
N TYR A 72 1.16 -1.36 5.60
CA TYR A 72 1.09 -0.46 4.45
C TYR A 72 1.12 0.99 4.96
N LEU A 73 2.09 1.78 4.51
CA LEU A 73 2.16 3.20 4.84
C LEU A 73 1.35 3.99 3.83
N GLU A 74 0.23 4.55 4.28
CA GLU A 74 -0.65 5.36 3.44
C GLU A 74 0.07 6.62 2.91
N GLN A 75 -0.04 6.82 1.61
CA GLN A 75 0.50 7.99 0.90
C GLN A 75 -0.69 8.79 0.36
N ILE A 76 -1.06 9.85 1.11
CA ILE A 76 -2.26 10.67 0.86
C ILE A 76 -1.95 11.75 -0.17
#